data_AF-A0A8H7A6T4-F1
#
_entry.id   AF-A0A8H7A6T4-F1
#
_cell.length_a   1.000
_cell.length_b   1.000
_cell.length_c   1.000
_cell.angle_alpha   90.00
_cell.angle_beta   90.00
_cell.angle_gamma   90.00
#
_symmetry.space_group_name_H-M   'P 1'
#
loop_
_entity.id
_entity.type
_entity.pdbx_description
1 polymer ?
#
loop_
_entity_poly.entity_id
_entity_poly.type
_entity_poly.pdbx_seq_one_letter_code
_entity_poly.pdbx_strand_id
1 'polypeptide(L)'
;MSLCYDGQSSILCSADSSSRIMVHKLIRKRTEWIAATKLLDHRTGIAVEQLLTNEGCTRLLISSAATDILWSIEAGESKPLSTVAWNNRRRYRWSIHPAEKSQLLLVTDNVAHLYDWQSLTRLTPEQGIHMLGSVLPELAVRSIVPCFDG
;
A
#
# COMPACT_ATOMS: atom_id res chain seq x y z
N MET A 1 -5.41 9.87 7.02
CA MET A 1 -6.21 8.73 7.49
C MET A 1 -6.53 7.88 6.30
N SER A 2 -6.27 6.57 6.37
CA SER A 2 -6.52 5.61 5.30
C SER A 2 -7.31 4.44 5.85
N LEU A 3 -8.22 3.89 5.06
CA LEU A 3 -9.05 2.74 5.40
C LEU A 3 -9.23 1.88 4.16
N CYS A 4 -8.92 0.58 4.27
CA CYS A 4 -9.21 -0.38 3.21
C CYS A 4 -9.84 -1.65 3.79
N TYR A 5 -10.81 -2.20 3.08
CA TYR A 5 -11.53 -3.40 3.47
C TYR A 5 -11.49 -4.40 2.33
N ASP A 6 -11.12 -5.64 2.64
CA ASP A 6 -11.21 -6.77 1.72
C ASP A 6 -12.40 -7.65 2.11
N GLY A 7 -13.38 -7.73 1.21
CA GLY A 7 -14.62 -8.47 1.44
C GLY A 7 -14.42 -9.98 1.51
N GLN A 8 -13.45 -10.51 0.75
CA GLN A 8 -13.20 -11.95 0.64
C GLN A 8 -12.61 -12.51 1.94
N SER A 9 -11.60 -11.84 2.51
CA SER A 9 -10.98 -12.23 3.79
C SER A 9 -11.68 -11.63 5.02
N SER A 10 -12.60 -10.68 4.80
CA SER A 10 -13.23 -9.86 5.85
C SER A 10 -12.20 -9.15 6.73
N ILE A 11 -11.12 -8.64 6.11
CA ILE A 11 -10.05 -7.91 6.81
C ILE A 11 -10.20 -6.40 6.58
N LEU A 12 -10.10 -5.64 7.67
CA LEU A 12 -10.08 -4.18 7.68
C LEU A 12 -8.69 -3.69 8.09
N CYS A 13 -8.06 -2.88 7.25
CA CYS A 13 -6.83 -2.18 7.56
C CYS A 13 -7.12 -0.69 7.70
N SER A 14 -6.56 -0.06 8.73
CA SER A 14 -6.75 1.36 9.02
C SER A 14 -5.44 2.01 9.43
N ALA A 15 -5.23 3.25 9.01
CA ALA A 15 -4.17 4.11 9.53
C ALA A 15 -4.72 5.48 9.95
N ASP A 16 -4.33 5.94 11.13
CA ASP A 16 -4.73 7.23 11.70
C ASP A 16 -3.63 8.30 11.63
N SER A 17 -3.95 9.52 12.08
CA SER A 17 -3.02 10.66 12.11
C SER A 17 -1.88 10.52 13.12
N SER A 18 -1.96 9.53 14.03
CA SER A 18 -0.89 9.22 14.98
C SER A 18 0.14 8.24 14.41
N SER A 19 0.04 7.93 13.11
CA SER A 19 0.91 6.96 12.43
C SER A 19 0.73 5.54 12.96
N ARG A 20 -0.43 5.25 13.57
CA ARG A 20 -0.79 3.90 14.01
C ARG A 20 -1.56 3.20 12.90
N ILE A 21 -1.15 1.98 12.60
CA ILE A 21 -1.76 1.07 11.64
C ILE A 21 -2.34 -0.10 12.43
N MET A 22 -3.61 -0.38 12.18
CA MET A 22 -4.29 -1.53 12.75
C MET A 22 -4.89 -2.37 11.63
N VAL A 23 -4.76 -3.69 11.76
CA VAL A 23 -5.38 -4.66 10.85
C VAL A 23 -6.20 -5.62 11.69
N HIS A 24 -7.48 -5.78 11.35
CA HIS A 24 -8.39 -6.67 12.05
C HIS A 24 -9.15 -7.56 11.09
N LYS A 25 -9.37 -8.81 11.49
CA LYS A 25 -10.41 -9.65 10.92
C LYS A 25 -11.75 -9.29 11.53
N LEU A 26 -12.70 -8.94 10.69
CA LEU A 26 -14.08 -8.69 11.06
C LEU A 26 -14.88 -10.00 11.01
N ILE A 27 -15.78 -10.17 11.98
CA ILE A 27 -16.80 -11.20 11.96
C ILE A 27 -18.17 -10.56 12.07
N ARG A 28 -19.15 -11.17 11.44
CA ARG A 28 -20.55 -10.76 11.59
C ARG A 28 -21.21 -11.60 12.67
N LYS A 29 -21.68 -10.97 13.74
CA LYS A 29 -22.45 -11.61 14.81
C LYS A 29 -23.88 -11.10 14.74
N ARG A 30 -24.80 -11.95 14.25
CA ARG A 30 -26.19 -11.57 13.96
C ARG A 30 -26.24 -10.38 12.98
N THR A 31 -26.56 -9.19 13.49
CA THR A 31 -26.70 -7.95 12.71
C THR A 31 -25.50 -7.00 12.83
N GLU A 32 -24.51 -7.32 13.66
CA GLU A 32 -23.38 -6.43 13.98
C GLU A 32 -22.05 -6.95 13.44
N TRP A 33 -21.17 -6.03 13.06
CA TRP A 33 -19.78 -6.32 12.72
C TRP A 33 -18.88 -6.11 13.95
N ILE A 34 -18.01 -7.09 14.21
CA ILE A 34 -17.10 -7.07 15.35
C ILE A 34 -15.67 -7.28 14.84
N ALA A 35 -14.73 -6.45 15.29
CA ALA A 35 -13.30 -6.66 15.11
C ALA A 35 -12.83 -7.79 16.06
N ALA A 36 -12.87 -9.03 15.59
CA ALA A 36 -12.65 -10.20 16.43
C ALA A 36 -11.18 -10.57 16.62
N THR A 37 -10.37 -10.43 15.58
CA THR A 37 -8.96 -10.80 15.63
C THR A 37 -8.10 -9.65 15.17
N LYS A 38 -7.19 -9.19 16.03
CA LYS A 38 -6.17 -8.21 15.66
C LYS A 38 -5.01 -8.94 14.99
N LEU A 39 -4.77 -8.64 13.71
CA LEU A 39 -3.70 -9.21 12.91
C LEU A 39 -2.42 -8.37 13.00
N LEU A 40 -2.57 -7.04 13.05
CA LEU A 40 -1.47 -6.10 13.17
C LEU A 40 -1.86 -4.91 14.05
N ASP A 41 -0.88 -4.44 14.83
CA ASP A 41 -0.93 -3.20 15.60
C ASP A 41 0.46 -2.57 15.59
N HIS A 42 0.70 -1.70 14.62
CA HIS A 42 2.02 -1.16 14.34
C HIS A 42 1.99 0.37 14.37
N ARG A 43 3.11 0.99 14.75
CA ARG A 43 3.29 2.44 14.71
C ARG A 43 4.60 2.75 14.01
N THR A 44 4.53 3.44 12.87
CA THR A 44 5.71 3.80 12.06
C THR A 44 6.44 5.03 12.61
N GLY A 45 5.78 5.84 13.44
CA GLY A 45 6.30 7.13 13.92
C GLY A 45 6.25 8.26 12.89
N ILE A 46 5.93 7.94 11.63
CA ILE A 46 5.86 8.89 10.50
C ILE A 46 4.47 8.78 9.86
N ALA A 47 3.88 9.92 9.51
CA ALA A 47 2.54 9.96 8.95
C ALA A 47 2.39 8.98 7.78
N VAL A 48 1.38 8.11 7.86
CA VAL A 48 1.05 7.14 6.82
C VAL A 48 0.28 7.86 5.72
N GLU A 49 0.83 7.84 4.50
CA GLU A 49 0.21 8.48 3.34
C GLU A 49 -0.62 7.51 2.49
N GLN A 50 -0.21 6.24 2.41
CA GLN A 50 -0.96 5.20 1.70
C GLN A 50 -0.89 3.85 2.44
N LEU A 51 -2.01 3.13 2.37
CA LEU A 51 -2.09 1.71 2.65
C LEU A 51 -2.55 1.02 1.37
N LEU A 52 -1.92 -0.10 1.02
CA LEU A 52 -2.34 -0.94 -0.10
C LEU A 52 -2.23 -2.40 0.32
N THR A 53 -3.16 -3.23 -0.15
CA THR A 53 -3.23 -4.64 0.19
C THR A 53 -3.62 -5.47 -1.02
N ASN A 54 -3.13 -6.70 -1.14
CA ASN A 54 -3.65 -7.63 -2.15
C ASN A 54 -5.04 -8.12 -1.80
N GLU A 55 -5.70 -8.73 -2.78
CA GLU A 55 -6.80 -9.67 -2.55
C GLU A 55 -6.42 -10.69 -1.46
N GLY A 56 -7.34 -10.92 -0.52
CA GLY A 56 -7.14 -11.80 0.62
C GLY A 56 -6.33 -11.20 1.76
N CYS A 57 -5.83 -9.97 1.63
CA CYS A 57 -5.12 -9.22 2.66
C CYS A 57 -3.92 -9.95 3.30
N THR A 58 -3.16 -10.74 2.52
CA THR A 58 -1.95 -11.43 3.02
C THR A 58 -0.69 -10.57 2.94
N ARG A 59 -0.77 -9.45 2.21
CA ARG A 59 0.27 -8.42 2.10
C ARG A 59 -0.31 -7.05 2.40
N LEU A 60 0.47 -6.24 3.11
CA LEU A 60 0.14 -4.85 3.37
C LEU A 60 1.36 -3.98 3.10
N LEU A 61 1.26 -3.07 2.13
CA LEU A 61 2.22 -2.00 1.94
C LEU A 61 1.79 -0.79 2.76
N ILE A 62 2.67 -0.38 3.68
CA ILE A 62 2.55 0.85 4.46
C ILE A 62 3.53 1.85 3.89
N SER A 63 3.02 2.97 3.38
CA SER A 63 3.84 3.97 2.70
C SER A 63 3.79 5.32 3.40
N SER A 64 4.96 5.94 3.55
CA SER A 64 5.18 7.25 4.15
C SER A 64 6.19 8.07 3.34
N ALA A 65 6.35 9.35 3.70
CA ALA A 65 7.33 10.24 3.10
C ALA A 65 8.78 9.72 3.16
N ALA A 66 9.12 8.90 4.16
CA ALA A 66 10.48 8.42 4.39
C ALA A 66 10.68 6.93 4.09
N THR A 67 9.63 6.11 4.19
CA THR A 67 9.75 4.66 4.03
C THR A 67 8.54 4.04 3.37
N ASP A 68 8.79 2.96 2.64
CA ASP A 68 7.80 1.97 2.23
C ASP A 68 8.12 0.65 2.94
N ILE A 69 7.16 0.11 3.68
CA ILE A 69 7.32 -1.14 4.42
C ILE A 69 6.27 -2.14 3.93
N LEU A 70 6.73 -3.26 3.39
CA LEU A 70 5.87 -4.38 3.03
C LEU A 70 5.77 -5.33 4.22
N TRP A 71 4.55 -5.71 4.59
CA TRP A 71 4.25 -6.64 5.65
C TRP A 71 3.63 -7.93 5.12
N SER A 72 3.98 -9.07 5.73
CA SER A 72 3.13 -10.25 5.71
C SER A 72 2.06 -10.08 6.78
N ILE A 73 0.81 -10.35 6.41
CA ILE A 73 -0.33 -10.31 7.31
C ILE A 73 -0.86 -11.73 7.48
N GLU A 74 -0.63 -12.27 8.67
CA GLU A 74 -1.01 -13.63 9.04
C GLU A 74 -1.55 -13.64 10.48
N ALA A 75 -2.43 -14.59 10.78
CA ALA A 75 -2.96 -14.75 12.12
C ALA A 75 -1.84 -15.20 13.08
N GLY A 76 -1.47 -14.32 14.02
CA GLY A 76 -0.50 -14.62 15.08
C GLY A 76 0.93 -14.13 14.80
N GLU A 77 1.37 -14.05 13.54
CA GLU A 77 2.75 -13.67 13.20
C GLU A 77 2.84 -12.73 11.99
N SER A 78 2.14 -11.58 12.05
CA SER A 78 2.38 -10.52 11.05
C SER A 78 3.77 -9.90 11.24
N LYS A 79 4.55 -9.79 10.17
CA LYS A 79 5.94 -9.30 10.22
C LYS A 79 6.32 -8.48 9.00
N PRO A 80 7.24 -7.52 9.13
CA PRO A 80 7.78 -6.81 7.98
C PRO A 80 8.61 -7.77 7.13
N LEU A 81 8.41 -7.74 5.81
CA LEU A 81 9.14 -8.52 4.82
C LEU A 81 10.28 -7.70 4.22
N SER A 82 10.02 -6.43 3.91
CA SER A 82 11.00 -5.53 3.32
C SER A 82 10.70 -4.07 3.65
N THR A 83 11.76 -3.27 3.66
CA THR A 83 11.70 -1.83 3.91
C THR A 83 12.56 -1.12 2.89
N VAL A 84 11.97 -0.16 2.19
CA VAL A 84 12.69 0.78 1.31
C VAL A 84 12.72 2.14 2.01
N ALA A 85 13.92 2.67 2.21
CA ALA A 85 14.13 4.00 2.77
C ALA A 85 14.36 5.04 1.67
N TRP A 86 13.84 6.24 1.87
CA TRP A 86 13.93 7.35 0.92
C TRP A 86 14.51 8.59 1.58
N ASN A 87 15.61 9.11 1.03
CA ASN A 87 16.29 10.29 1.60
C ASN A 87 15.61 11.61 1.23
N ASN A 88 15.06 11.73 0.02
CA ASN A 88 14.47 12.96 -0.51
C ASN A 88 13.23 12.65 -1.37
N ARG A 89 12.34 11.79 -0.85
CA ARG A 89 11.13 11.43 -1.58
C ARG A 89 10.25 12.66 -1.76
N ARG A 90 9.91 12.97 -3.00
CA ARG A 90 8.89 13.97 -3.30
C ARG A 90 7.86 13.32 -4.21
N ARG A 91 6.58 13.53 -3.89
CA ARG A 91 5.41 13.24 -4.73
C ARG A 91 5.42 11.84 -5.34
N TYR A 92 4.79 10.93 -4.62
CA TYR A 92 4.71 9.55 -5.02
C TYR A 92 3.29 8.99 -4.90
N ARG A 93 2.99 8.01 -5.75
CA ARG A 93 1.81 7.17 -5.59
C ARG A 93 2.13 5.73 -5.91
N TRP A 94 1.80 4.87 -4.95
CA TRP A 94 1.68 3.45 -5.19
C TRP A 94 0.30 3.10 -5.71
N SER A 95 0.25 2.08 -6.56
CA SER A 95 -0.96 1.37 -6.97
C SER A 95 -0.62 -0.09 -7.23
N ILE A 96 -1.60 -0.98 -7.08
CA ILE A 96 -1.51 -2.34 -7.62
C ILE A 96 -1.56 -2.21 -9.16
N HIS A 97 -0.75 -2.98 -9.86
CA HIS A 97 -0.78 -2.98 -11.32
C HIS A 97 -2.15 -3.50 -11.80
N PRO A 98 -2.80 -2.83 -12.77
CA PRO A 98 -4.18 -3.14 -13.15
C PRO A 98 -4.33 -4.54 -13.76
N ALA A 99 -3.46 -4.94 -14.69
CA ALA A 99 -3.55 -6.24 -15.36
C ALA A 99 -2.83 -7.39 -14.62
N GLU A 100 -1.70 -7.12 -13.97
CA GLU A 100 -0.88 -8.11 -13.29
C GLU A 100 -0.86 -7.87 -11.76
N LYS A 101 -1.73 -8.55 -11.02
CA LYS A 101 -1.91 -8.32 -9.56
C LYS A 101 -0.72 -8.71 -8.70
N SER A 102 0.23 -9.48 -9.25
CA SER A 102 1.50 -9.78 -8.57
C SER A 102 2.47 -8.60 -8.56
N GLN A 103 2.15 -7.51 -9.28
CA GLN A 103 3.01 -6.35 -9.40
C GLN A 103 2.38 -5.08 -8.82
N LEU A 104 3.27 -4.20 -8.42
CA LEU A 104 2.97 -2.82 -8.08
C LEU A 104 3.48 -1.86 -9.13
N LEU A 105 2.83 -0.71 -9.16
CA LEU A 105 3.29 0.50 -9.81
C LEU A 105 3.64 1.54 -8.73
N LEU A 106 4.88 2.03 -8.73
CA LEU A 106 5.27 3.26 -8.06
C LEU A 106 5.42 4.35 -9.11
N VAL A 107 4.65 5.41 -8.97
CA VAL A 107 4.84 6.63 -9.77
C VAL A 107 5.49 7.68 -8.88
N THR A 108 6.65 8.16 -9.28
CA THR A 108 7.35 9.30 -8.67
C THR A 108 7.57 10.37 -9.73
N ASP A 109 7.06 11.57 -9.49
CA ASP A 109 7.05 12.67 -10.47
C ASP A 109 6.50 12.20 -11.84
N ASN A 110 7.38 12.03 -12.84
CA ASN A 110 7.05 11.57 -14.19
C ASN A 110 7.65 10.19 -14.55
N VAL A 111 8.16 9.47 -13.57
CA VAL A 111 8.75 8.14 -13.74
C VAL A 111 7.89 7.10 -13.05
N ALA A 112 7.56 6.05 -13.77
CA ALA A 112 6.89 4.88 -13.24
C ALA A 112 7.88 3.71 -13.10
N HIS A 113 7.78 2.99 -12.00
CA HIS A 113 8.54 1.78 -11.73
C HIS A 113 7.61 0.64 -11.38
N LEU A 114 7.96 -0.56 -11.83
CA LEU A 114 7.29 -1.79 -11.43
C LEU A 114 8.05 -2.43 -10.27
N TYR A 115 7.30 -2.99 -9.33
CA TYR A 115 7.85 -3.74 -8.20
C TYR A 115 7.10 -5.07 -8.04
N ASP A 116 7.81 -6.10 -7.62
CA ASP A 116 7.20 -7.36 -7.20
C ASP A 116 6.45 -7.17 -5.87
N TRP A 117 5.19 -7.59 -5.81
CA TRP A 117 4.34 -7.37 -4.63
C TRP A 117 4.73 -8.27 -3.45
N GLN A 118 5.42 -9.38 -3.69
CA GLN A 118 5.81 -10.32 -2.64
C GLN A 118 7.04 -9.86 -1.85
N SER A 119 7.96 -9.16 -2.51
CA SER A 119 9.26 -8.78 -1.94
C SER A 119 9.51 -7.27 -1.90
N LEU A 120 8.72 -6.47 -2.61
CA LEU A 120 9.01 -5.06 -2.88
C LEU A 120 10.32 -4.85 -3.66
N THR A 121 10.73 -5.85 -4.46
CA THR A 121 11.90 -5.74 -5.34
C THR A 121 11.53 -5.01 -6.61
N ARG A 122 12.33 -4.03 -7.04
CA ARG A 122 12.12 -3.29 -8.29
C ARG A 122 12.35 -4.20 -9.50
N LEU A 123 11.37 -4.24 -10.41
CA LEU A 123 11.39 -5.04 -11.64
C LEU A 123 11.86 -4.23 -12.86
N THR A 124 11.63 -2.92 -12.87
CA THR A 124 12.17 -2.02 -13.89
C THR A 124 13.63 -1.63 -13.62
N PRO A 125 14.40 -1.25 -14.66
CA PRO A 125 15.70 -0.59 -14.48
C PRO A 125 15.60 0.68 -13.62
N GLU A 126 16.74 1.18 -13.16
CA GLU A 126 16.83 2.39 -12.34
C GLU A 126 16.27 3.63 -13.03
N GLN A 127 16.34 3.70 -14.35
CA GLN A 127 15.81 4.81 -15.14
C GLN A 127 14.27 4.80 -15.18
N GLY A 128 13.64 3.66 -14.95
CA GLY A 128 12.18 3.51 -14.95
C GLY A 128 11.53 3.69 -16.32
N ILE A 129 10.22 3.87 -16.30
CA ILE A 129 9.38 4.13 -17.46
C ILE A 129 8.99 5.61 -17.42
N HIS A 130 9.51 6.40 -18.35
CA HIS A 130 9.15 7.81 -18.45
C HIS A 130 7.74 7.99 -19.00
N MET A 131 6.90 8.69 -18.26
CA MET A 131 5.57 9.05 -18.73
C MET A 131 5.69 10.26 -19.68
N LEU A 132 5.13 10.13 -20.88
CA LEU A 132 5.14 11.17 -21.91
C LEU A 132 4.11 12.26 -21.56
N GLY A 133 4.54 13.52 -21.65
CA GLY A 133 3.70 14.70 -21.42
C GLY A 133 4.34 15.68 -20.44
N SER A 134 4.30 16.97 -20.76
CA SER A 134 4.74 18.03 -19.85
C SER A 134 3.70 18.22 -18.75
N VAL A 135 3.80 17.41 -17.71
CA VAL A 135 3.15 17.73 -16.44
C VAL A 135 3.98 18.86 -15.83
N LEU A 136 3.37 20.02 -15.57
CA LEU A 136 4.07 21.14 -14.95
C LEU A 136 4.78 20.66 -13.67
N PRO A 137 5.97 21.17 -13.32
CA PRO A 137 6.70 20.74 -12.13
C PRO A 137 5.92 20.89 -10.82
N GLU A 138 4.82 21.64 -10.79
CA GLU A 138 3.88 21.80 -9.69
C GLU A 138 2.75 20.75 -9.66
N LEU A 139 2.47 20.10 -10.80
CA LEU A 139 1.45 19.07 -10.92
C LEU A 139 2.05 17.71 -10.51
N ALA A 140 1.36 17.01 -9.63
CA ALA A 140 1.77 15.70 -9.13
C ALA A 140 0.65 14.69 -9.35
N VAL A 141 1.02 13.44 -9.65
CA VAL A 141 0.06 12.34 -9.65
C VAL A 141 -0.50 12.20 -8.25
N ARG A 142 -1.76 12.60 -8.08
CA ARG A 142 -2.46 12.58 -6.78
C ARG A 142 -3.16 11.25 -6.53
N SER A 143 -3.57 10.56 -7.60
CA SER A 143 -4.27 9.28 -7.54
C SER A 143 -4.01 8.50 -8.81
N ILE A 144 -3.95 7.18 -8.68
CA ILE A 144 -3.93 6.24 -9.81
C ILE A 144 -5.23 5.45 -9.68
N VAL A 145 -6.03 5.44 -10.74
CA VAL A 145 -7.34 4.77 -10.75
C VAL A 145 -7.39 3.85 -11.97
N PRO A 146 -7.64 2.54 -11.80
CA PRO A 146 -7.88 1.66 -12.93
C PRO A 146 -9.16 2.09 -13.64
N CYS A 147 -9.10 2.27 -14.97
CA CYS A 147 -10.23 2.75 -15.77
C CYS A 147 -11.13 1.61 -16.29
N PHE A 148 -10.65 0.38 -16.26
CA PHE A 148 -11.38 -0.82 -16.73
C PHE A 148 -10.96 -2.01 -15.86
N ASP A 149 -11.93 -2.86 -15.50
CA ASP A 149 -11.80 -4.14 -14.78
C ASP A 149 -10.46 -4.28 -14.05
N GLY A 150 -10.35 -3.53 -12.95
CA GLY A 150 -9.30 -3.72 -11.96
C GLY A 150 -9.59 -5.01 -11.20
#